data_AF-A0A182EGD5-F1
#
_entry.id   AF-A0A182EGD5-F1
#
_cell.length_a   1.000
_cell.length_b   1.000
_cell.length_c   1.000
_cell.angle_alpha   90.00
_cell.angle_beta   90.00
_cell.angle_gamma   90.00
#
_symmetry.space_group_name_H-M   'P 1'
#
loop_
_entity.id
_entity.type
_entity.pdbx_description
1 polymer ?
#
loop_
_entity_poly.entity_id
_entity_poly.type
_entity_poly.pdbx_seq_one_letter_code
_entity_poly.pdbx_strand_id
1 'polypeptide(L)'
;MGSGVKLHRSVIFPKQKQCLILLWKKQIASTVQRCLFAESIEHIIKKDGNTKKDKRLTFSLSENKIEQSPDFLIAGLRDIYQKRLTIQSNIFLDSILLPLESKNGNLVEFLQRSGDTHVPFLLSLCGLPMSDATCNAKSAIADRLWKAFIRENIPITHAAMKSRLRILIENEQTFDALEMLKEAETTFNLEPDEELFTIILQMLSMTESINVM
;
A
#
# COMPACT_ATOMS: atom_id res chain seq x y z
N MET A 1 36.61 -46.66 19.46
CA MET A 1 37.66 -45.63 19.66
C MET A 1 38.17 -45.27 18.26
N GLY A 2 38.12 -44.06 17.74
CA GLY A 2 37.67 -42.76 18.21
C GLY A 2 37.59 -41.83 16.99
N SER A 3 36.76 -40.81 17.16
CA SER A 3 36.31 -39.74 16.27
C SER A 3 37.33 -39.08 15.34
N GLY A 4 36.82 -38.58 14.20
CA GLY A 4 37.55 -37.67 13.32
C GLY A 4 36.62 -36.92 12.35
N VAL A 5 35.62 -36.21 12.88
CA VAL A 5 34.71 -35.33 12.14
C VAL A 5 35.51 -34.14 11.58
N LYS A 6 35.63 -34.03 10.26
CA LYS A 6 36.14 -32.82 9.60
C LYS A 6 35.02 -31.76 9.56
N LEU A 7 35.15 -30.76 10.41
CA LEU A 7 34.30 -29.57 10.46
C LEU A 7 34.30 -28.83 9.11
N HIS A 8 33.12 -28.73 8.49
CA HIS A 8 32.83 -27.73 7.47
C HIS A 8 32.91 -26.34 8.10
N ARG A 9 33.83 -25.49 7.61
CA ARG A 9 33.87 -24.06 7.95
C ARG A 9 32.64 -23.38 7.38
N SER A 10 31.68 -23.06 8.24
CA SER A 10 30.60 -22.12 7.94
C SER A 10 31.19 -20.73 7.69
N VAL A 11 31.06 -20.23 6.46
CA VAL A 11 31.37 -18.84 6.10
C VAL A 11 30.25 -17.98 6.67
N ILE A 12 30.53 -17.29 7.77
CA ILE A 12 29.62 -16.30 8.36
C ILE A 12 29.69 -15.05 7.47
N PHE A 13 28.62 -14.74 6.76
CA PHE A 13 28.47 -13.49 5.99
C PHE A 13 28.10 -12.33 6.92
N PRO A 14 28.99 -11.35 7.18
CA PRO A 14 28.70 -10.24 8.10
C PRO A 14 27.85 -9.12 7.46
N LYS A 15 27.56 -9.22 6.15
CA LYS A 15 27.01 -8.11 5.34
C LYS A 15 25.49 -7.90 5.49
N GLN A 16 24.74 -8.92 5.90
CA GLN A 16 23.27 -8.85 5.99
C GLN A 16 22.78 -7.87 7.06
N LYS A 17 23.47 -7.85 8.22
CA LYS A 17 23.14 -6.94 9.34
C LYS A 17 23.38 -5.47 8.98
N GLN A 18 24.41 -5.20 8.17
CA GLN A 18 24.71 -3.85 7.69
C GLN A 18 23.68 -3.35 6.67
N CYS A 19 23.19 -4.20 5.77
CA CYS A 19 22.11 -3.85 4.84
C CYS A 19 20.80 -3.53 5.57
N LEU A 20 20.41 -4.32 6.58
CA LEU A 20 19.21 -4.06 7.37
C LEU A 20 19.31 -2.75 8.16
N ILE A 21 20.48 -2.46 8.74
CA ILE A 21 20.75 -1.18 9.41
C ILE A 21 20.70 -0.02 8.41
N LEU A 22 21.19 -0.19 7.18
CA LEU A 22 21.14 0.84 6.14
C LEU A 22 19.71 1.10 5.63
N LEU A 23 18.90 0.05 5.48
CA LEU A 23 17.48 0.15 5.12
C LEU A 23 16.67 0.84 6.22
N TRP A 24 16.87 0.44 7.49
CA TRP A 24 16.28 1.13 8.64
C TRP A 24 16.73 2.59 8.73
N LYS A 25 18.01 2.89 8.52
CA LYS A 25 18.51 4.27 8.51
C LYS A 25 17.91 5.10 7.37
N LYS A 26 17.69 4.52 6.18
CA LYS A 26 16.98 5.20 5.08
C LYS A 26 15.51 5.46 5.42
N GLN A 27 14.84 4.51 6.05
CA GLN A 27 13.43 4.66 6.45
C GLN A 27 13.26 5.69 7.58
N ILE A 28 14.18 5.72 8.55
CA ILE A 28 14.24 6.73 9.60
C ILE A 28 14.57 8.10 9.00
N ALA A 29 15.54 8.20 8.08
CA ALA A 29 15.88 9.46 7.41
C ALA A 29 14.70 10.02 6.59
N SER A 30 13.95 9.15 5.90
CA SER A 30 12.72 9.53 5.19
C SER A 30 11.63 10.02 6.15
N THR A 31 11.52 9.39 7.32
CA THR A 31 10.56 9.79 8.36
C THR A 31 10.94 11.12 8.99
N VAL A 32 12.22 11.34 9.30
CA VAL A 32 12.75 12.59 9.84
C VAL A 32 12.60 13.74 8.84
N GLN A 33 12.86 13.51 7.55
CA GLN A 33 12.62 14.51 6.50
C GLN A 33 11.13 14.87 6.38
N ARG A 34 10.22 13.89 6.54
CA ARG A 34 8.76 14.13 6.56
C ARG A 34 8.32 14.91 7.80
N CYS A 35 8.90 14.62 8.98
CA CYS A 35 8.65 15.38 10.20
C CYS A 35 9.14 16.83 10.08
N LEU A 36 10.37 17.04 9.59
CA LEU A 36 10.93 18.39 9.39
C LEU A 36 10.14 19.20 8.36
N PHE A 37 9.60 18.56 7.32
CA PHE A 37 8.70 19.18 6.36
C PHE A 37 7.36 19.58 7.01
N ALA A 38 6.76 18.69 7.82
CA ALA A 38 5.53 18.98 8.55
C ALA A 38 5.70 20.12 9.57
N GLU A 39 6.81 20.15 10.31
CA GLU A 39 7.15 21.24 11.23
C GLU A 39 7.38 22.57 10.50
N SER A 40 7.98 22.53 9.31
CA SER A 40 8.15 23.71 8.45
C SER A 40 6.81 24.27 7.95
N ILE A 41 5.86 23.39 7.57
CA ILE A 41 4.50 23.77 7.18
C ILE A 41 3.73 24.37 8.36
N GLU A 42 3.83 23.79 9.57
CA GLU A 42 3.20 24.36 10.78
C GLU A 42 3.72 25.76 11.11
N HIS A 43 5.03 26.00 10.93
CA HIS A 43 5.62 27.31 11.15
C HIS A 43 5.19 28.36 10.12
N ILE A 44 4.91 27.93 8.88
CA ILE A 44 4.36 28.78 7.82
C ILE A 44 2.88 29.11 8.12
N ILE A 45 2.08 28.14 8.54
CA ILE A 45 0.66 28.33 8.89
C ILE A 45 0.50 29.21 10.15
N LYS A 46 1.37 29.05 11.15
CA LYS A 46 1.33 29.88 12.38
C LYS A 46 1.76 31.33 12.14
N LYS A 47 2.44 31.64 11.02
CA LYS A 47 2.86 33.00 10.66
C LYS A 47 1.77 33.78 9.92
N ASP A 48 0.77 33.09 9.36
CA ASP A 48 -0.23 33.68 8.49
C ASP A 48 -1.64 33.41 9.03
N GLY A 49 -2.25 34.41 9.64
CA GLY A 49 -3.70 34.42 9.84
C GLY A 49 -4.21 33.92 11.19
N ASN A 50 -4.17 34.82 12.17
CA ASN A 50 -5.18 34.89 13.22
C ASN A 50 -6.56 35.10 12.56
N THR A 51 -7.40 34.08 12.42
CA THR A 51 -8.87 34.23 12.35
C THR A 51 -9.60 32.93 12.71
N LYS A 52 -10.46 33.05 13.72
CA LYS A 52 -11.40 32.05 14.22
C LYS A 52 -12.33 31.51 13.13
N LYS A 53 -12.46 30.18 13.05
CA LYS A 53 -13.72 29.44 13.24
C LYS A 53 -13.46 27.94 13.14
N ASP A 54 -13.45 27.28 14.30
CA ASP A 54 -13.66 25.84 14.40
C ASP A 54 -15.04 25.49 13.84
N LYS A 55 -15.11 25.23 12.54
CA LYS A 55 -16.09 24.31 12.00
C LYS A 55 -15.46 22.93 12.07
N ARG A 56 -15.71 22.22 13.18
CA ARG A 56 -15.63 20.76 13.19
C ARG A 56 -16.43 20.27 11.98
N LEU A 57 -15.74 19.78 10.96
CA LEU A 57 -16.33 18.96 9.91
C LEU A 57 -16.70 17.63 10.55
N THR A 58 -17.82 17.62 11.28
CA THR A 58 -18.58 16.41 11.52
C THR A 58 -19.07 15.95 10.16
N PHE A 59 -18.37 14.97 9.59
CA PHE A 59 -18.81 14.24 8.41
C PHE A 59 -19.97 13.34 8.85
N SER A 60 -21.14 13.93 9.04
CA SER A 60 -22.40 13.21 9.15
C SER A 60 -22.79 12.81 7.73
N LEU A 61 -22.45 11.56 7.36
CA LEU A 61 -23.06 10.83 6.25
C LEU A 61 -24.53 10.56 6.61
N SER A 62 -25.34 11.60 6.72
CA SER A 62 -26.79 11.48 6.83
C SER A 62 -27.38 11.51 5.42
N GLU A 63 -27.84 10.35 4.99
CA GLU A 63 -28.98 10.14 4.08
C GLU A 63 -29.33 11.30 3.15
N ASN A 64 -28.48 11.53 2.14
CA ASN A 64 -28.88 12.16 0.89
C ASN A 64 -27.97 11.58 -0.19
N LYS A 65 -28.55 10.72 -1.04
CA LYS A 65 -27.89 10.14 -2.23
C LYS A 65 -27.69 11.23 -3.29
N ILE A 66 -26.89 12.24 -2.98
CA ILE A 66 -26.23 13.05 -3.99
C ILE A 66 -25.06 12.16 -4.43
N GLU A 67 -25.07 11.69 -5.67
CA GLU A 67 -23.90 11.05 -6.26
C GLU A 67 -22.71 12.02 -6.13
N GLN A 68 -21.87 11.78 -5.14
CA GLN A 68 -20.66 12.57 -4.96
C GLN A 68 -19.70 12.22 -6.09
N SER A 69 -19.08 13.25 -6.67
CA SER A 69 -18.07 13.04 -7.71
C SER A 69 -16.97 12.10 -7.20
N PRO A 70 -16.50 11.13 -8.01
CA PRO A 70 -15.36 10.26 -7.68
C PRO A 70 -14.13 11.03 -7.19
N ASP A 71 -13.88 12.22 -7.75
CA ASP A 71 -12.82 13.12 -7.32
C ASP A 71 -12.97 13.52 -5.85
N PHE A 72 -14.18 13.90 -5.45
CA PHE A 72 -14.47 14.35 -4.09
C PHE A 72 -14.33 13.19 -3.10
N LEU A 73 -14.79 11.99 -3.49
CA LEU A 73 -14.64 10.78 -2.68
C LEU A 73 -13.15 10.48 -2.42
N ILE A 74 -12.34 10.45 -3.46
CA ILE A 74 -10.92 10.12 -3.32
C ILE A 74 -10.14 11.23 -2.61
N ALA A 75 -10.46 12.50 -2.87
CA ALA A 75 -9.91 13.63 -2.12
C ALA A 75 -10.25 13.53 -0.63
N GLY A 76 -11.49 13.18 -0.30
CA GLY A 76 -11.92 12.95 1.08
C GLY A 76 -11.13 11.82 1.76
N LEU A 77 -10.90 10.71 1.09
CA LEU A 77 -10.06 9.62 1.60
C LEU A 77 -8.61 10.05 1.80
N ARG A 78 -8.05 10.83 0.86
CA ARG A 78 -6.70 11.39 0.99
C ARG A 78 -6.59 12.33 2.18
N ASP A 79 -7.57 13.21 2.39
CA ASP A 79 -7.61 14.13 3.53
C ASP A 79 -7.70 13.39 4.87
N ILE A 80 -8.57 12.37 4.96
CA ILE A 80 -8.67 11.50 6.14
C ILE A 80 -7.32 10.83 6.41
N TYR A 81 -6.73 10.22 5.39
CA TYR A 81 -5.45 9.54 5.52
C TYR A 81 -4.33 10.51 5.90
N GLN A 82 -4.26 11.71 5.32
CA GLN A 82 -3.25 12.70 5.67
C GLN A 82 -3.38 13.19 7.12
N LYS A 83 -4.60 13.31 7.64
CA LYS A 83 -4.84 13.78 9.01
C LYS A 83 -4.68 12.71 10.08
N ARG A 84 -5.03 11.46 9.76
CA ARG A 84 -5.15 10.39 10.76
C ARG A 84 -4.22 9.21 10.52
N LEU A 85 -3.55 9.17 9.36
CA LEU A 85 -2.73 8.05 8.87
C LEU A 85 -3.45 6.70 8.85
N THR A 86 -4.78 6.72 8.98
CA THR A 86 -5.64 5.56 9.12
C THR A 86 -6.92 5.76 8.34
N ILE A 87 -7.54 4.66 7.92
CA ILE A 87 -8.85 4.61 7.28
C ILE A 87 -9.70 3.54 7.95
N GLN A 88 -10.99 3.81 8.12
CA GLN A 88 -11.91 2.78 8.59
C GLN A 88 -12.36 1.91 7.42
N SER A 89 -12.37 0.59 7.63
CA SER A 89 -12.74 -0.39 6.61
C SER A 89 -14.12 -0.14 6.03
N ASN A 90 -15.13 0.16 6.85
CA ASN A 90 -16.49 0.46 6.40
C ASN A 90 -16.57 1.68 5.46
N ILE A 91 -15.87 2.78 5.79
CA ILE A 91 -15.81 3.97 4.94
C ILE A 91 -15.22 3.60 3.58
N PHE A 92 -14.13 2.83 3.56
CA PHE A 92 -13.52 2.39 2.30
C PHE A 92 -14.44 1.48 1.49
N LEU A 93 -15.11 0.53 2.14
CA LEU A 93 -16.04 -0.40 1.51
C LEU A 93 -17.21 0.34 0.85
N ASP A 94 -17.87 1.23 1.60
CA ASP A 94 -19.05 1.96 1.14
C ASP A 94 -18.70 2.99 0.06
N SER A 95 -17.55 3.64 0.17
CA SER A 95 -17.15 4.74 -0.72
C SER A 95 -16.46 4.28 -2.01
N ILE A 96 -15.78 3.13 -1.98
CA ILE A 96 -14.94 2.67 -3.10
C ILE A 96 -15.28 1.25 -3.53
N LEU A 97 -15.18 0.27 -2.64
CA LEU A 97 -15.23 -1.14 -3.07
C LEU A 97 -16.61 -1.54 -3.60
N LEU A 98 -17.68 -1.28 -2.85
CA LEU A 98 -19.05 -1.65 -3.24
C LEU A 98 -19.52 -0.88 -4.49
N PRO A 99 -19.26 0.43 -4.65
CA PRO A 99 -19.52 1.14 -5.90
C PRO A 99 -18.77 0.55 -7.11
N LEU A 100 -17.52 0.13 -6.92
CA LEU A 100 -16.74 -0.47 -8.00
C LEU A 100 -17.24 -1.88 -8.34
N GLU A 101 -17.65 -2.68 -7.34
CA GLU A 101 -18.24 -4.00 -7.53
C GLU A 101 -19.60 -3.95 -8.23
N SER A 102 -20.37 -2.89 -7.99
CA SER A 102 -21.66 -2.63 -8.64
C SER A 102 -21.57 -1.93 -9.99
N LYS A 103 -20.35 -1.73 -10.52
CA LYS A 103 -20.10 -1.07 -11.82
C LYS A 103 -20.63 0.36 -11.89
N ASN A 104 -20.42 1.15 -10.83
CA ASN A 104 -20.70 2.58 -10.89
C ASN A 104 -19.88 3.23 -12.03
N GLY A 105 -20.56 3.61 -13.12
CA GLY A 105 -19.91 4.07 -14.35
C GLY A 105 -19.01 5.29 -14.13
N ASN A 106 -19.44 6.24 -13.30
CA ASN A 106 -18.68 7.44 -13.00
C ASN A 106 -17.34 7.12 -12.33
N LEU A 107 -17.35 6.24 -11.31
CA LEU A 107 -16.14 5.83 -10.61
C LEU A 107 -15.22 4.98 -11.50
N VAL A 108 -15.79 4.07 -12.29
CA VAL A 108 -15.02 3.23 -13.21
C VAL A 108 -14.32 4.09 -14.26
N GLU A 109 -15.05 4.96 -14.95
CA GLU A 109 -14.53 5.84 -15.99
C GLU A 109 -13.46 6.78 -15.43
N PHE A 110 -13.68 7.29 -14.21
CA PHE A 110 -12.69 8.10 -13.50
C PHE A 110 -11.38 7.33 -13.27
N LEU A 111 -11.46 6.11 -12.73
CA LEU A 111 -10.27 5.30 -12.42
C LEU A 111 -9.58 4.77 -13.68
N GLN A 112 -10.31 4.50 -14.75
CA GLN A 112 -9.72 4.13 -16.05
C GLN A 112 -8.83 5.25 -16.60
N ARG A 113 -9.24 6.52 -16.44
CA ARG A 113 -8.46 7.69 -16.89
C ARG A 113 -7.30 8.02 -15.97
N SER A 114 -7.32 7.56 -14.72
CA SER A 114 -6.46 8.06 -13.65
C SER A 114 -5.77 6.93 -12.87
N GLY A 115 -5.66 5.75 -13.49
CA GLY A 115 -5.16 4.52 -12.90
C GLY A 115 -3.82 4.71 -12.18
N ASP A 116 -2.86 5.37 -12.83
CA ASP A 116 -1.52 5.62 -12.29
C ASP A 116 -1.50 6.36 -10.95
N THR A 117 -2.47 7.24 -10.69
CA THR A 117 -2.45 8.12 -9.53
C THR A 117 -3.30 7.58 -8.37
N HIS A 118 -4.46 7.00 -8.69
CA HIS A 118 -5.44 6.64 -7.67
C HIS A 118 -5.43 5.15 -7.34
N VAL A 119 -5.19 4.25 -8.29
CA VAL A 119 -5.17 2.80 -8.02
C VAL A 119 -4.10 2.41 -7.00
N PRO A 120 -2.83 2.87 -7.11
CA PRO A 120 -1.81 2.53 -6.12
C PRO A 120 -2.15 3.06 -4.72
N PHE A 121 -2.78 4.24 -4.65
CA PHE A 121 -3.23 4.84 -3.40
C PHE A 121 -4.36 4.04 -2.76
N LEU A 122 -5.40 3.71 -3.52
CA LEU A 122 -6.54 2.92 -3.03
C LEU A 122 -6.10 1.53 -2.56
N LEU A 123 -5.15 0.90 -3.26
CA LEU A 123 -4.52 -0.34 -2.80
C LEU A 123 -3.78 -0.14 -1.47
N SER A 124 -2.97 0.91 -1.35
CA SER A 124 -2.20 1.16 -0.12
C SER A 124 -3.07 1.35 1.12
N LEU A 125 -4.33 1.78 0.95
CA LEU A 125 -5.28 1.89 2.05
C LEU A 125 -5.70 0.53 2.62
N CYS A 126 -5.56 -0.57 1.87
CA CYS A 126 -5.92 -1.92 2.30
C CYS A 126 -4.81 -2.63 3.10
N GLY A 127 -3.75 -1.92 3.51
CA GLY A 127 -2.64 -2.46 4.30
C GLY A 127 -2.62 -1.91 5.73
N LEU A 128 -1.47 -1.37 6.14
CA LEU A 128 -1.29 -0.73 7.45
C LEU A 128 -2.33 0.38 7.77
N PRO A 129 -2.75 1.24 6.82
CA PRO A 129 -3.70 2.31 7.11
C PRO A 129 -5.08 1.82 7.60
N MET A 130 -5.53 0.63 7.18
CA MET A 130 -6.80 0.08 7.63
C MET A 130 -6.65 -0.55 9.01
N SER A 131 -6.71 0.25 10.07
CA SER A 131 -6.34 -0.20 11.42
C SER A 131 -7.43 -0.97 12.16
N ASP A 132 -8.67 -0.89 11.70
CA ASP A 132 -9.85 -1.52 12.33
C ASP A 132 -10.13 -2.96 11.85
N ALA A 133 -9.36 -3.47 10.89
CA ALA A 133 -9.52 -4.81 10.32
C ALA A 133 -8.32 -5.73 10.63
N THR A 134 -8.57 -7.04 10.73
CA THR A 134 -7.50 -8.04 10.85
C THR A 134 -6.74 -8.21 9.53
N CYS A 135 -5.50 -8.73 9.58
CA CYS A 135 -4.71 -8.99 8.37
C CYS A 135 -5.48 -9.81 7.31
N ASN A 136 -6.18 -10.86 7.73
CA ASN A 136 -7.01 -11.67 6.82
C ASN A 136 -8.17 -10.88 6.20
N ALA A 137 -8.85 -10.03 6.98
CA ALA A 137 -9.93 -9.20 6.46
C ALA A 137 -9.41 -8.16 5.46
N LYS A 138 -8.27 -7.52 5.75
CA LYS A 138 -7.59 -6.59 4.85
C LYS A 138 -7.22 -7.26 3.52
N SER A 139 -6.64 -8.46 3.57
CA SER A 139 -6.32 -9.25 2.38
C SER A 139 -7.55 -9.57 1.55
N ALA A 140 -8.65 -10.00 2.18
CA ALA A 140 -9.90 -10.26 1.47
C ALA A 140 -10.47 -9.00 0.78
N ILE A 141 -10.36 -7.84 1.42
CA ILE A 141 -10.76 -6.55 0.85
C ILE A 141 -9.86 -6.19 -0.34
N ALA A 142 -8.55 -6.32 -0.19
CA ALA A 142 -7.57 -6.04 -1.24
C ALA A 142 -7.77 -6.93 -2.48
N ASP A 143 -8.03 -8.22 -2.28
CA ASP A 143 -8.28 -9.17 -3.37
C ASP A 143 -9.57 -8.86 -4.13
N ARG A 144 -10.63 -8.49 -3.40
CA ARG A 144 -11.88 -8.03 -4.02
C ARG A 144 -11.65 -6.78 -4.84
N LEU A 145 -10.91 -5.81 -4.30
CA LEU A 145 -10.58 -4.57 -4.99
C LEU A 145 -9.76 -4.84 -6.26
N TRP A 146 -8.73 -5.69 -6.18
CA TRP A 146 -7.91 -6.06 -7.33
C TRP A 146 -8.72 -6.74 -8.43
N LYS A 147 -9.58 -7.70 -8.06
CA LYS A 147 -10.49 -8.38 -9.00
C LYS A 147 -11.45 -7.38 -9.66
N ALA A 148 -11.92 -6.39 -8.91
CA ALA A 148 -12.77 -5.34 -9.45
C ALA A 148 -12.01 -4.45 -10.46
N PHE A 149 -10.76 -4.10 -10.20
CA PHE A 149 -9.93 -3.36 -11.17
C PHE A 149 -9.75 -4.14 -12.48
N ILE A 150 -9.40 -5.42 -12.39
CA ILE A 150 -9.23 -6.26 -13.59
C ILE A 150 -10.56 -6.39 -14.35
N ARG A 151 -11.66 -6.69 -13.66
CA ARG A 151 -12.97 -6.89 -14.29
C ARG A 151 -13.45 -5.65 -15.04
N GLU A 152 -13.21 -4.47 -14.49
CA GLU A 152 -13.63 -3.20 -15.09
C GLU A 152 -12.55 -2.58 -16.02
N ASN A 153 -11.52 -3.35 -16.40
CA ASN A 153 -10.42 -2.92 -17.26
C ASN A 153 -9.72 -1.63 -16.79
N ILE A 154 -9.58 -1.45 -15.47
CA ILE A 154 -8.83 -0.34 -14.90
C ILE A 154 -7.33 -0.64 -15.09
N PRO A 155 -6.53 0.29 -15.64
CA PRO A 155 -5.12 0.06 -15.91
C PRO A 155 -4.34 -0.35 -14.65
N ILE A 156 -3.65 -1.50 -14.74
CA ILE A 156 -2.73 -1.97 -13.71
C ILE A 156 -1.33 -1.52 -14.10
N THR A 157 -0.76 -0.66 -13.27
CA THR A 157 0.49 0.05 -13.55
C THR A 157 1.60 -0.47 -12.65
N HIS A 158 2.86 -0.11 -12.91
CA HIS A 158 3.98 -0.46 -12.04
C HIS A 158 3.73 -0.09 -10.57
N ALA A 159 3.20 1.11 -10.34
CA ALA A 159 2.89 1.58 -8.99
C ALA A 159 1.77 0.73 -8.36
N ALA A 160 0.76 0.33 -9.13
CA ALA A 160 -0.33 -0.51 -8.61
C ALA A 160 0.18 -1.90 -8.23
N MET A 161 1.01 -2.52 -9.07
CA MET A 161 1.62 -3.82 -8.79
C MET A 161 2.52 -3.77 -7.55
N LYS A 162 3.36 -2.74 -7.43
CA LYS A 162 4.19 -2.53 -6.24
C LYS A 162 3.35 -2.32 -4.97
N SER A 163 2.27 -1.54 -5.06
CA SER A 163 1.33 -1.40 -3.95
C SER A 163 0.68 -2.74 -3.57
N ARG A 164 0.26 -3.57 -4.55
CA ARG A 164 -0.29 -4.91 -4.30
C ARG A 164 0.69 -5.82 -3.56
N LEU A 165 1.95 -5.87 -3.99
CA LEU A 165 2.96 -6.70 -3.33
C LEU A 165 3.26 -6.21 -1.90
N ARG A 166 3.32 -4.89 -1.70
CA ARG A 166 3.51 -4.31 -0.36
C ARG A 166 2.38 -4.68 0.58
N ILE A 167 1.12 -4.55 0.16
CA ILE A 167 -0.02 -4.88 1.04
C ILE A 167 -0.09 -6.37 1.37
N LEU A 168 0.38 -7.26 0.48
CA LEU A 168 0.51 -8.68 0.82
C LEU A 168 1.48 -8.88 2.00
N ILE A 169 2.66 -8.24 1.94
CA ILE A 169 3.64 -8.28 3.04
C ILE A 169 3.08 -7.64 4.32
N GLU A 170 2.46 -6.46 4.21
CA GLU A 170 1.87 -5.73 5.36
C GLU A 170 0.74 -6.52 6.04
N ASN A 171 0.00 -7.30 5.26
CA ASN A 171 -1.07 -8.17 5.75
C ASN A 171 -0.59 -9.60 6.06
N GLU A 172 0.72 -9.80 6.21
CA GLU A 172 1.35 -11.07 6.57
C GLU A 172 0.97 -12.24 5.63
N GLN A 173 0.70 -11.92 4.36
CA GLN A 173 0.42 -12.92 3.33
C GLN A 173 1.71 -13.33 2.63
N THR A 174 1.90 -14.64 2.48
CA THR A 174 2.93 -15.21 1.63
C THR A 174 2.43 -15.29 0.20
N PHE A 175 3.32 -15.12 -0.77
CA PHE A 175 3.04 -15.32 -2.19
C PHE A 175 4.24 -15.94 -2.89
N ASP A 176 3.98 -16.62 -4.01
CA ASP A 176 5.05 -17.15 -4.85
C ASP A 176 5.68 -16.00 -5.66
N ALA A 177 6.98 -15.79 -5.42
CA ALA A 177 7.75 -14.72 -6.06
C ALA A 177 7.80 -14.87 -7.59
N LEU A 178 7.92 -16.09 -8.10
CA LEU A 178 8.03 -16.37 -9.52
C LEU A 178 6.69 -16.17 -10.22
N GLU A 179 5.59 -16.57 -9.57
CA GLU A 179 4.23 -16.31 -10.07
C GLU A 179 3.94 -14.81 -10.13
N MET A 180 4.31 -14.02 -9.12
CA MET A 180 4.11 -12.56 -9.14
C MET A 180 4.92 -11.87 -10.25
N LEU A 181 6.16 -12.32 -10.52
CA LEU A 181 6.96 -11.82 -11.64
C LEU A 181 6.32 -12.16 -12.98
N LYS A 182 5.90 -13.43 -13.15
CA LYS A 182 5.20 -13.87 -14.37
C LYS A 182 3.90 -13.10 -14.57
N GLU A 183 3.13 -12.86 -13.52
CA GLU A 183 1.88 -12.08 -13.59
C GLU A 183 2.18 -10.66 -14.09
N ALA A 184 3.17 -9.97 -13.51
CA ALA A 184 3.58 -8.64 -13.94
C ALA A 184 3.95 -8.60 -15.43
N GLU A 185 4.83 -9.50 -15.88
CA GLU A 185 5.33 -9.54 -17.26
C GLU A 185 4.27 -9.98 -18.26
N THR A 186 3.59 -11.08 -17.98
CA THR A 186 2.73 -11.74 -18.99
C THR A 186 1.29 -11.29 -18.95
N THR A 187 0.76 -10.98 -17.76
CA THR A 187 -0.65 -10.59 -17.60
C THR A 187 -0.83 -9.08 -17.75
N PHE A 188 0.10 -8.31 -17.19
CA PHE A 188 0.02 -6.85 -17.19
C PHE A 188 1.02 -6.16 -18.13
N ASN A 189 1.91 -6.91 -18.79
CA ASN A 189 2.92 -6.38 -19.71
C ASN A 189 3.80 -5.29 -19.05
N LEU A 190 4.19 -5.54 -17.80
CA LEU A 190 5.03 -4.68 -16.97
C LEU A 190 6.42 -5.31 -16.85
N GLU A 191 7.48 -4.57 -17.20
CA GLU A 191 8.87 -5.03 -17.07
C GLU A 191 9.37 -4.82 -15.63
N PRO A 192 9.64 -5.88 -14.84
CA PRO A 192 10.03 -5.76 -13.45
C PRO A 192 11.19 -4.77 -13.21
N ASP A 193 10.94 -3.74 -12.41
CA ASP A 193 11.93 -2.73 -12.04
C ASP A 193 12.67 -3.10 -10.74
N GLU A 194 13.75 -2.39 -10.43
CA GLU A 194 14.56 -2.60 -9.22
C GLU A 194 13.72 -2.57 -7.93
N GLU A 195 12.71 -1.70 -7.89
CA GLU A 195 11.84 -1.55 -6.72
C GLU A 195 10.92 -2.77 -6.55
N LEU A 196 10.35 -3.30 -7.63
CA LEU A 196 9.55 -4.51 -7.61
C LEU A 196 10.37 -5.73 -7.19
N PHE A 197 11.60 -5.88 -7.72
CA PHE A 197 12.53 -6.92 -7.26
C PHE A 197 12.87 -6.79 -5.78
N THR A 198 13.10 -5.57 -5.29
CA THR A 198 13.40 -5.31 -3.88
C THR A 198 12.25 -5.79 -2.97
N ILE A 199 11.00 -5.53 -3.35
CA ILE A 199 9.82 -5.98 -2.60
C ILE A 199 9.74 -7.51 -2.58
N ILE A 200 9.99 -8.17 -3.71
CA ILE A 200 9.97 -9.62 -3.80
C ILE A 200 11.08 -10.26 -2.94
N LEU A 201 12.30 -9.71 -3.00
CA LEU A 201 13.41 -10.18 -2.17
C LEU A 201 13.13 -9.98 -0.68
N GLN A 202 12.45 -8.90 -0.30
CA GLN A 202 12.01 -8.70 1.08
C GLN A 202 11.09 -9.84 1.53
N MET A 203 10.08 -10.21 0.72
CA MET A 203 9.21 -11.34 1.02
C MET A 203 10.00 -12.66 1.16
N LEU A 204 10.86 -12.97 0.20
CA LEU A 204 11.71 -14.17 0.24
C LEU A 204 12.63 -14.20 1.46
N SER A 205 13.09 -13.05 1.95
CA SER A 205 13.90 -13.00 3.18
C SER A 205 13.09 -13.26 4.45
N MET A 206 11.78 -13.03 4.41
CA MET A 206 10.85 -13.27 5.52
C MET A 206 10.31 -14.70 5.51
N THR A 207 10.27 -15.35 4.34
CA THR A 207 9.88 -16.75 4.19
C THR A 207 11.12 -17.62 4.25
N GLU A 208 11.36 -18.34 5.35
CA GLU A 208 12.53 -19.25 5.49
C GLU A 208 12.55 -20.43 4.48
N SER A 209 11.58 -20.48 3.57
CA SER A 209 11.40 -21.50 2.53
C SER A 209 12.04 -21.05 1.22
N ILE A 210 13.38 -20.99 1.19
CA ILE A 210 14.08 -21.20 -0.07
C ILE A 210 13.91 -22.69 -0.37
N ASN A 211 12.98 -23.02 -1.27
CA ASN A 211 12.85 -24.37 -1.78
C ASN A 211 14.20 -24.77 -2.39
N VAL A 212 14.94 -25.61 -1.67
CA VAL A 212 16.14 -26.26 -2.19
C VAL A 212 15.63 -27.30 -3.17
N MET A 213 15.72 -26.96 -4.46
CA MET A 213 15.61 -27.95 -5.52
C MET A 213 16.90 -28.76 -5.60
#